data_AF-W2R9Z8-F1
#
_entry.id   AF-W2R9Z8-F1
#
_cell.length_a   1.000
_cell.length_b   1.000
_cell.length_c   1.000
_cell.angle_alpha   90.00
_cell.angle_beta   90.00
_cell.angle_gamma   90.00
#
_symmetry.space_group_name_H-M   'P 1'
#
loop_
_entity.id
_entity.type
_entity.pdbx_description
1 polymer ?
#
loop_
_entity_poly.entity_id
_entity_poly.type
_entity_poly.pdbx_seq_one_letter_code
_entity_poly.pdbx_strand_id
1 'polypeptide(L)'
;MVKKLELLVLCGLLGAPCATILSRCAAAPSLFAVHPAANAVAFLLCFPLGIYVMVERKTVTHFKTRVFLSQLHMFSQMLAMLLLSVGGAAAYMTKNAFGKDHFTSTHSWLAGATATLSTLNMLGGLATTFGGKKTSWQWKNPGHRIGGTLAFLGGGLSVILGVYSGSWGISQLGEDLQLKVACSVAAAYSLLFLKIVVSSSASPAEKSD
;
A
#
# COMPACT_ATOMS: atom_id res chain seq x y z
N MET A 1 -11.26 12.29 -19.98
CA MET A 1 -10.35 13.32 -19.44
C MET A 1 -10.18 13.17 -17.93
N VAL A 2 -11.28 13.10 -17.15
CA VAL A 2 -11.27 12.96 -15.68
C VAL A 2 -10.41 11.79 -15.16
N LYS A 3 -10.56 10.57 -15.70
CA LYS A 3 -9.75 9.41 -15.25
C LYS A 3 -8.23 9.58 -15.44
N LYS A 4 -7.81 10.25 -16.52
CA LYS A 4 -6.38 10.50 -16.79
C LYS A 4 -5.83 11.53 -15.80
N LEU A 5 -6.59 12.60 -15.54
CA LEU A 5 -6.23 13.60 -14.55
C LEU A 5 -6.15 13.01 -13.14
N GLU A 6 -7.14 12.20 -12.75
CA GLU A 6 -7.16 11.53 -11.45
C GLU A 6 -5.92 10.64 -11.25
N LEU A 7 -5.58 9.82 -12.25
CA LEU A 7 -4.39 8.98 -12.20
C LEU A 7 -3.12 9.84 -12.11
N LEU A 8 -3.01 10.93 -12.87
CA LEU A 8 -1.87 11.85 -12.80
C LEU A 8 -1.73 12.47 -11.40
N VAL A 9 -2.84 12.89 -10.79
CA VAL A 9 -2.86 13.45 -9.43
C VAL A 9 -2.41 12.40 -8.41
N LEU A 10 -2.95 11.18 -8.47
CA LEU A 10 -2.53 10.09 -7.58
C LEU A 10 -1.06 9.74 -7.79
N CYS A 11 -0.58 9.68 -9.03
CA CYS A 11 0.84 9.46 -9.34
C CYS A 11 1.73 10.55 -8.75
N GLY A 12 1.32 11.82 -8.80
CA GLY A 12 2.05 12.92 -8.16
C GLY A 12 2.07 12.79 -6.64
N LEU A 13 0.89 12.64 -6.03
CA LEU A 13 0.73 12.61 -4.56
C LEU A 13 1.37 11.38 -3.91
N LEU A 14 1.53 10.27 -4.64
CA LEU A 14 2.20 9.07 -4.16
C LEU A 14 3.67 8.99 -4.59
N GLY A 15 3.95 9.36 -5.84
CA GLY A 15 5.27 9.28 -6.44
C GLY A 15 6.25 10.29 -5.85
N ALA A 16 5.81 11.54 -5.61
CA ALA A 16 6.67 12.56 -5.01
C ALA A 16 7.19 12.20 -3.60
N PRO A 17 6.35 11.79 -2.63
CA PRO A 17 6.87 11.34 -1.34
C PRO A 17 7.70 10.07 -1.44
N CYS A 18 7.35 9.13 -2.34
CA CYS A 18 8.17 7.93 -2.58
C CYS A 18 9.57 8.29 -3.07
N ALA A 19 9.68 9.12 -4.11
CA ALA A 19 10.94 9.58 -4.66
C ALA A 19 11.76 10.36 -3.62
N THR A 20 11.10 11.20 -2.83
CA THR A 20 11.74 11.96 -1.75
C THR A 20 12.37 11.02 -0.73
N ILE A 21 11.61 10.04 -0.20
CA ILE A 21 12.13 9.07 0.77
C ILE A 21 13.30 8.27 0.17
N LEU A 22 13.13 7.74 -1.05
CA LEU A 22 14.18 6.98 -1.73
C LEU A 22 15.46 7.80 -1.94
N SER A 23 15.33 9.06 -2.34
CA SER A 23 16.49 9.95 -2.55
C SER A 23 17.29 10.14 -1.25
N ARG A 24 16.61 10.28 -0.11
CA ARG A 24 17.28 10.41 1.19
C ARG A 24 17.91 9.10 1.64
N CYS A 25 17.25 7.97 1.44
CA CYS A 25 17.84 6.66 1.71
C CYS A 25 19.08 6.39 0.87
N ALA A 26 19.08 6.82 -0.40
CA ALA A 26 20.22 6.68 -1.30
C ALA A 26 21.38 7.62 -0.91
N ALA A 27 21.08 8.84 -0.46
CA ALA A 27 22.07 9.81 -0.03
C ALA A 27 22.72 9.45 1.33
N ALA A 28 21.99 8.75 2.20
CA ALA A 28 22.47 8.29 3.51
C ALA A 28 22.27 6.77 3.67
N PRO A 29 23.02 5.94 2.92
CA PRO A 29 22.82 4.50 2.90
C PRO A 29 23.17 3.87 4.25
N SER A 30 22.29 2.99 4.71
CA SER A 30 22.48 2.16 5.89
C SER A 30 21.55 0.96 5.81
N LEU A 31 21.78 -0.07 6.64
CA LEU A 31 20.82 -1.17 6.76
C LEU A 31 19.43 -0.63 7.14
N PHE A 32 19.36 0.34 8.05
CA PHE A 32 18.09 0.95 8.41
C PHE A 32 17.44 1.70 7.25
N ALA A 33 18.19 2.37 6.37
CA ALA A 33 17.64 3.11 5.23
C ALA A 33 16.87 2.21 4.24
N VAL A 34 17.14 0.90 4.24
CA VAL A 34 16.34 -0.09 3.49
C VAL A 34 14.90 -0.15 4.00
N HIS A 35 14.66 0.08 5.30
CA HIS A 35 13.32 0.07 5.89
C HIS A 35 12.38 1.13 5.29
N PRO A 36 12.64 2.45 5.40
CA PRO A 36 11.79 3.45 4.79
C PRO A 36 11.81 3.39 3.26
N ALA A 37 12.91 2.98 2.63
CA ALA A 37 12.97 2.83 1.17
C ALA A 37 12.01 1.74 0.66
N ALA A 38 12.11 0.52 1.20
CA ALA A 38 11.27 -0.59 0.79
C ALA A 38 9.80 -0.33 1.11
N ASN A 39 9.51 0.22 2.30
CA ASN A 39 8.15 0.56 2.70
C ASN A 39 7.54 1.72 1.89
N ALA A 40 8.34 2.69 1.43
CA ALA A 40 7.86 3.72 0.52
C ALA A 40 7.39 3.10 -0.81
N VAL A 41 8.17 2.20 -1.41
CA VAL A 41 7.76 1.53 -2.65
C VAL A 41 6.55 0.61 -2.41
N ALA A 42 6.52 -0.11 -1.29
CA ALA A 42 5.42 -1.00 -0.95
C ALA A 42 4.11 -0.23 -0.78
N PHE A 43 4.08 0.77 0.09
CA PHE A 43 2.85 1.46 0.49
C PHE A 43 2.51 2.66 -0.39
N LEU A 44 3.47 3.33 -1.03
CA LEU A 44 3.15 4.47 -1.88
C LEU A 44 2.92 4.06 -3.34
N LEU A 45 3.49 2.95 -3.81
CA LEU A 45 3.32 2.54 -5.21
C LEU A 45 2.52 1.23 -5.32
N CYS A 46 2.98 0.16 -4.69
CA CYS A 46 2.47 -1.17 -4.95
C CYS A 46 1.06 -1.40 -4.37
N PHE A 47 0.82 -1.07 -3.10
CA PHE A 47 -0.49 -1.17 -2.47
C PHE A 47 -1.55 -0.30 -3.17
N PRO A 48 -1.31 1.01 -3.39
CA PRO A 48 -2.27 1.88 -4.05
C PRO A 48 -2.56 1.45 -5.48
N LEU A 49 -1.55 1.01 -6.25
CA LEU A 49 -1.76 0.45 -7.58
C LEU A 49 -2.71 -0.75 -7.53
N GLY A 50 -2.47 -1.69 -6.62
CA GLY A 50 -3.31 -2.87 -6.47
C GLY A 50 -4.75 -2.53 -6.11
N ILE A 51 -4.98 -1.51 -5.28
CA ILE A 51 -6.34 -1.03 -4.96
C ILE A 51 -6.96 -0.33 -6.17
N TYR A 52 -6.23 0.58 -6.81
CA TYR A 52 -6.70 1.36 -7.94
C TYR A 52 -7.18 0.46 -9.09
N VAL A 53 -6.40 -0.55 -9.47
CA VAL A 53 -6.77 -1.47 -10.57
C VAL A 53 -8.04 -2.27 -10.25
N MET A 54 -8.27 -2.62 -8.97
CA MET A 54 -9.48 -3.33 -8.55
C MET A 54 -10.71 -2.43 -8.53
N VAL A 55 -10.54 -1.14 -8.26
CA VAL A 55 -11.60 -0.15 -8.42
C VAL A 55 -11.93 0.06 -9.90
N GLU A 56 -10.92 0.25 -10.76
CA GLU A 56 -11.13 0.41 -12.21
C GLU A 56 -11.78 -0.82 -12.83
N ARG A 57 -11.41 -2.02 -12.38
CA ARG A 57 -12.01 -3.29 -12.81
C ARG A 57 -13.53 -3.33 -12.67
N LYS A 58 -14.13 -2.58 -11.73
CA LYS A 58 -15.59 -2.49 -11.58
C LYS A 58 -16.27 -1.86 -12.80
N THR A 59 -15.56 -0.98 -13.51
CA THR A 59 -16.06 -0.27 -14.71
C THR A 59 -15.80 -1.02 -16.02
N VAL A 60 -15.10 -2.16 -15.96
CA VAL A 60 -14.73 -2.95 -17.14
C VAL A 60 -15.64 -4.17 -17.26
N THR A 61 -16.22 -4.39 -18.44
CA THR A 61 -17.07 -5.56 -18.74
C THR A 61 -16.28 -6.70 -19.40
N HIS A 62 -15.28 -6.38 -20.22
CA HIS A 62 -14.51 -7.37 -20.97
C HIS A 62 -13.74 -8.35 -20.08
N PHE A 63 -13.98 -9.66 -20.26
CA PHE A 63 -13.48 -10.72 -19.38
C PHE A 63 -11.95 -10.74 -19.26
N LYS A 64 -11.21 -10.76 -20.38
CA LYS A 64 -9.74 -10.86 -20.36
C LYS A 64 -9.12 -9.66 -19.64
N THR A 65 -9.67 -8.47 -19.84
CA THR A 65 -9.21 -7.25 -19.18
C THR A 65 -9.45 -7.31 -17.67
N ARG A 66 -10.61 -7.81 -17.24
CA ARG A 66 -10.90 -8.01 -15.80
C ARG A 66 -9.97 -9.03 -15.16
N VAL A 67 -9.59 -10.09 -15.87
CA VAL A 67 -8.60 -11.08 -15.40
C VAL A 67 -7.22 -10.44 -15.28
N PHE A 68 -6.78 -9.69 -16.31
CA PHE A 68 -5.51 -8.98 -16.28
C PHE A 68 -5.41 -8.02 -15.08
N LEU A 69 -6.47 -7.23 -14.81
CA LEU A 69 -6.50 -6.33 -13.65
C LEU A 69 -6.41 -7.09 -12.31
N SER A 70 -7.05 -8.26 -12.20
CA SER A 70 -6.91 -9.13 -11.01
C SER A 70 -5.48 -9.68 -10.87
N GLN A 71 -4.82 -10.03 -11.97
CA GLN A 71 -3.43 -10.49 -11.97
C GLN A 71 -2.46 -9.37 -11.59
N LEU A 72 -2.68 -8.16 -12.12
CA LEU A 72 -1.91 -6.98 -11.77
C LEU A 72 -2.07 -6.63 -10.29
N HIS A 73 -3.29 -6.71 -9.75
CA HIS A 73 -3.56 -6.58 -8.32
C HIS A 73 -2.74 -7.59 -7.50
N MET A 74 -2.82 -8.88 -7.84
CA MET A 74 -2.07 -9.91 -7.12
C MET A 74 -0.56 -9.65 -7.18
N PHE A 75 -0.03 -9.37 -8.38
CA PHE A 75 1.39 -9.09 -8.58
C PHE A 75 1.85 -7.89 -7.74
N SER A 76 1.14 -6.77 -7.81
CA SER A 76 1.50 -5.57 -7.05
C SER A 76 1.45 -5.82 -5.54
N GLN A 77 0.44 -6.56 -5.06
CA GLN A 77 0.31 -6.87 -3.64
C GLN A 77 1.39 -7.84 -3.16
N MET A 78 1.77 -8.85 -3.98
CA MET A 78 2.87 -9.76 -3.65
C MET A 78 4.21 -9.03 -3.57
N LEU A 79 4.48 -8.13 -4.53
CA LEU A 79 5.67 -7.29 -4.50
C LEU A 79 5.68 -6.37 -3.27
N ALA A 80 4.53 -5.79 -2.91
CA ALA A 80 4.41 -4.98 -1.71
C ALA A 80 4.74 -5.78 -0.43
N MET A 81 4.23 -7.02 -0.32
CA MET A 81 4.50 -7.89 0.83
C MET A 81 5.96 -8.31 0.93
N LEU A 82 6.61 -8.57 -0.22
CA LEU A 82 8.05 -8.83 -0.25
C LEU A 82 8.84 -7.63 0.27
N LEU A 83 8.55 -6.43 -0.24
CA LEU A 83 9.20 -5.18 0.17
C LEU A 83 8.94 -4.86 1.65
N LEU A 84 7.70 -5.06 2.12
CA LEU A 84 7.35 -4.92 3.53
C LEU A 84 8.17 -5.85 4.42
N SER A 85 8.37 -7.10 3.98
CA SER A 85 9.16 -8.09 4.72
C SER A 85 10.64 -7.70 4.76
N VAL A 86 11.21 -7.26 3.63
CA VAL A 86 12.59 -6.75 3.56
C VAL A 86 12.77 -5.52 4.44
N GLY A 87 11.84 -4.56 4.39
CA GLY A 87 11.88 -3.37 5.22
C GLY A 87 11.73 -3.69 6.71
N GLY A 88 10.84 -4.62 7.07
CA GLY A 88 10.67 -5.11 8.44
C GLY A 88 11.93 -5.80 8.97
N ALA A 89 12.53 -6.69 8.18
CA ALA A 89 13.78 -7.37 8.53
C ALA A 89 14.93 -6.38 8.73
N ALA A 90 15.07 -5.38 7.84
CA ALA A 90 16.08 -4.34 7.95
C ALA A 90 15.96 -3.54 9.27
N ALA A 91 14.73 -3.15 9.65
CA ALA A 91 14.48 -2.47 10.93
C ALA A 91 14.79 -3.37 12.12
N TYR A 92 14.35 -4.64 12.08
CA TYR A 92 14.58 -5.61 13.14
C TYR A 92 16.09 -5.88 13.35
N MET A 93 16.82 -6.18 12.28
CA MET A 93 18.26 -6.42 12.32
C MET A 93 19.03 -5.19 12.80
N THR A 94 18.64 -3.99 12.35
CA THR A 94 19.24 -2.74 12.85
C THR A 94 19.05 -2.61 14.36
N LYS A 95 17.83 -2.82 14.87
CA LYS A 95 17.55 -2.72 16.29
C LYS A 95 18.37 -3.73 17.10
N ASN A 96 18.47 -4.97 16.65
CA ASN A 96 19.32 -5.98 17.28
C ASN A 96 20.79 -5.56 17.31
N ALA A 97 21.33 -5.08 16.19
CA ALA A 97 22.73 -4.67 16.09
C ALA A 97 23.09 -3.53 17.05
N PHE A 98 22.12 -2.67 17.40
CA PHE A 98 22.30 -1.56 18.33
C PHE A 98 21.73 -1.82 19.73
N GLY A 99 21.30 -3.06 20.05
CA GLY A 99 20.74 -3.40 21.35
C GLY A 99 19.47 -2.61 21.73
N LYS A 100 18.66 -2.22 20.74
CA LYS A 100 17.42 -1.43 20.94
C LYS A 100 16.19 -2.32 21.06
N ASP A 101 15.27 -1.94 21.94
CA ASP A 101 14.00 -2.63 22.11
C ASP A 101 13.10 -2.57 20.86
N HIS A 102 12.32 -3.63 20.67
CA HIS A 102 11.38 -3.79 19.57
C HIS A 102 9.96 -3.38 19.97
N PHE A 103 9.16 -2.99 18.97
CA PHE A 103 7.73 -2.69 19.16
C PHE A 103 7.42 -1.68 20.29
N THR A 104 8.25 -0.64 20.43
CA THR A 104 8.12 0.38 21.49
C THR A 104 7.39 1.64 21.07
N SER A 105 7.07 1.81 19.78
CA SER A 105 6.41 3.01 19.25
C SER A 105 5.03 2.71 18.67
N THR A 106 4.15 3.72 18.65
CA THR A 106 2.83 3.63 17.98
C THR A 106 2.97 3.22 16.52
N HIS A 107 3.98 3.75 15.81
CA HIS A 107 4.29 3.32 14.44
C HIS A 107 4.54 1.81 14.37
N SER A 108 5.40 1.25 15.23
CA SER A 108 5.73 -0.17 15.19
C SER A 108 4.57 -1.09 15.54
N TRP A 109 3.68 -0.69 16.45
CA TRP A 109 2.46 -1.45 16.75
C TRP A 109 1.46 -1.42 15.59
N LEU A 110 1.19 -0.24 15.02
CA LEU A 110 0.29 -0.11 13.87
C LEU A 110 0.83 -0.85 12.65
N ALA A 111 2.14 -0.73 12.37
CA ALA A 111 2.79 -1.42 11.28
C ALA A 111 2.72 -2.94 11.45
N GLY A 112 2.94 -3.45 12.68
CA GLY A 112 2.78 -4.86 13.01
C GLY A 112 1.35 -5.36 12.74
N ALA A 113 0.34 -4.68 13.29
CA ALA A 113 -1.06 -5.03 13.06
C ALA A 113 -1.45 -4.98 11.57
N THR A 114 -0.99 -3.95 10.85
CA THR A 114 -1.20 -3.80 9.40
C THR A 114 -0.54 -4.92 8.62
N ALA A 115 0.70 -5.30 8.97
CA ALA A 115 1.42 -6.38 8.32
C ALA A 115 0.75 -7.73 8.54
N THR A 116 0.28 -8.01 9.76
CA THR A 116 -0.50 -9.21 10.07
C THR A 116 -1.79 -9.26 9.26
N LEU A 117 -2.58 -8.19 9.27
CA LEU A 117 -3.82 -8.12 8.50
C LEU A 117 -3.58 -8.29 6.99
N SER A 118 -2.55 -7.61 6.46
CA SER A 118 -2.16 -7.73 5.04
C SER A 118 -1.76 -9.15 4.67
N THR A 119 -1.01 -9.82 5.55
CA THR A 119 -0.57 -11.21 5.35
C THR A 119 -1.77 -12.16 5.32
N LEU A 120 -2.67 -12.08 6.30
CA LEU A 120 -3.88 -12.90 6.34
C LEU A 120 -4.77 -12.64 5.12
N ASN A 121 -4.92 -11.37 4.73
CA ASN A 121 -5.72 -10.99 3.57
C ASN A 121 -5.13 -11.51 2.25
N MET A 122 -3.81 -11.48 2.11
CA MET A 122 -3.07 -12.03 0.98
C MET A 122 -3.23 -13.56 0.90
N LEU A 123 -2.96 -14.27 2.00
CA LEU A 123 -3.07 -15.73 2.05
C LEU A 123 -4.50 -16.18 1.72
N GLY A 124 -5.52 -15.52 2.28
CA GLY A 124 -6.92 -15.79 1.93
C GLY A 124 -7.23 -15.52 0.46
N GLY A 125 -6.66 -14.45 -0.12
CA GLY A 125 -6.80 -14.13 -1.54
C GLY A 125 -6.15 -15.17 -2.46
N LEU A 126 -4.94 -15.61 -2.12
CA LEU A 126 -4.22 -16.66 -2.84
C LEU A 126 -4.94 -18.00 -2.74
N ALA A 127 -5.36 -18.39 -1.54
CA ALA A 127 -6.13 -19.61 -1.31
C ALA A 127 -7.45 -19.60 -2.11
N THR A 128 -8.16 -18.48 -2.16
CA THR A 128 -9.40 -18.35 -2.94
C THR A 128 -9.12 -18.40 -4.46
N THR A 129 -7.98 -17.88 -4.90
CA THR A 129 -7.59 -17.84 -6.33
C THR A 129 -7.11 -19.19 -6.85
N PHE A 130 -6.33 -19.93 -6.04
CA PHE A 130 -5.60 -21.13 -6.48
C PHE A 130 -6.00 -22.42 -5.75
N GLY A 131 -6.75 -22.36 -4.65
CA GLY A 131 -7.05 -23.54 -3.82
C GLY A 131 -8.07 -24.52 -4.42
N GLY A 132 -8.74 -24.15 -5.52
CA GLY A 132 -9.68 -25.02 -6.23
C GLY A 132 -9.03 -25.80 -7.38
N LYS A 133 -9.80 -26.68 -8.03
CA LYS A 133 -9.35 -27.45 -9.23
C LYS A 133 -8.98 -26.57 -10.43
N LYS A 134 -9.47 -25.34 -10.48
CA LYS A 134 -9.20 -24.35 -11.53
C LYS A 134 -8.91 -23.00 -10.90
N THR A 135 -8.01 -22.24 -11.50
CA THR A 135 -7.71 -20.87 -11.05
C THR A 135 -8.92 -19.95 -11.23
N SER A 136 -9.26 -19.21 -10.19
CA SER A 136 -10.38 -18.27 -10.19
C SER A 136 -9.90 -16.84 -10.02
N TRP A 137 -10.00 -16.03 -11.09
CA TRP A 137 -9.57 -14.63 -11.09
C TRP A 137 -10.70 -13.62 -10.81
N GLN A 138 -11.95 -14.09 -10.68
CA GLN A 138 -13.14 -13.22 -10.66
C GLN A 138 -14.07 -13.48 -9.46
N TRP A 139 -13.54 -13.95 -8.33
CA TRP A 139 -14.32 -14.16 -7.12
C TRP A 139 -14.70 -12.84 -6.42
N LYS A 140 -15.70 -12.93 -5.55
CA LYS A 140 -16.18 -11.83 -4.71
C LYS A 140 -16.18 -12.31 -3.26
N ASN A 141 -15.40 -11.66 -2.40
CA ASN A 141 -15.37 -11.95 -0.97
C ASN A 141 -15.39 -10.61 -0.21
N PRO A 142 -16.48 -10.30 0.52
CA PRO A 142 -16.57 -9.06 1.31
C PRO A 142 -15.47 -8.95 2.36
N GLY A 143 -15.12 -10.05 3.04
CA GLY A 143 -14.05 -10.09 4.03
C GLY A 143 -12.69 -9.69 3.45
N HIS A 144 -12.32 -10.22 2.28
CA HIS A 144 -11.08 -9.83 1.61
C HIS A 144 -11.07 -8.35 1.20
N ARG A 145 -12.22 -7.82 0.78
CA ARG A 145 -12.34 -6.40 0.40
C ARG A 145 -12.20 -5.49 1.62
N ILE A 146 -12.88 -5.82 2.72
CA ILE A 146 -12.81 -5.06 3.97
C ILE A 146 -11.40 -5.14 4.55
N GLY A 147 -10.85 -6.35 4.69
CA GLY A 147 -9.50 -6.58 5.19
C GLY A 147 -8.44 -5.88 4.36
N GLY A 148 -8.52 -5.97 3.03
CA GLY A 148 -7.63 -5.26 2.11
C GLY A 148 -7.73 -3.73 2.20
N THR A 149 -8.95 -3.20 2.40
CA THR A 149 -9.16 -1.75 2.58
C THR A 149 -8.59 -1.25 3.91
N LEU A 150 -8.80 -2.00 4.99
CA LEU A 150 -8.24 -1.69 6.31
C LEU A 150 -6.71 -1.78 6.31
N ALA A 151 -6.14 -2.80 5.67
CA ALA A 151 -4.70 -2.95 5.46
C ALA A 151 -4.13 -1.76 4.66
N PHE A 152 -4.82 -1.34 3.60
CA PHE A 152 -4.45 -0.13 2.85
C PHE A 152 -4.42 1.09 3.77
N LEU A 153 -5.51 1.42 4.46
CA LEU A 153 -5.56 2.59 5.36
C LEU A 153 -4.49 2.53 6.47
N GLY A 154 -4.30 1.37 7.09
CA GLY A 154 -3.26 1.14 8.09
C GLY A 154 -1.85 1.36 7.53
N GLY A 155 -1.61 0.98 6.27
CA GLY A 155 -0.35 1.22 5.57
C GLY A 155 -0.05 2.71 5.36
N GLY A 156 -1.04 3.48 4.92
CA GLY A 156 -0.89 4.94 4.74
C GLY A 156 -0.61 5.65 6.06
N LEU A 157 -1.38 5.33 7.10
CA LEU A 157 -1.14 5.83 8.45
C LEU A 157 0.24 5.41 8.99
N SER A 158 0.67 4.18 8.70
CA SER A 158 2.00 3.70 9.10
C SER A 158 3.12 4.47 8.43
N VAL A 159 2.99 4.86 7.16
CA VAL A 159 3.97 5.74 6.48
C VAL A 159 4.03 7.12 7.15
N ILE A 160 2.87 7.72 7.42
CA ILE A 160 2.79 9.03 8.09
C ILE A 160 3.43 8.96 9.47
N LEU A 161 3.07 7.98 10.29
CA LEU A 161 3.69 7.79 11.61
C LEU A 161 5.18 7.47 11.49
N GLY A 162 5.58 6.73 10.45
CA GLY A 162 6.96 6.31 10.22
C GLY A 162 7.89 7.49 9.99
N VAL A 163 7.47 8.50 9.22
CA VAL A 163 8.29 9.71 9.03
C VAL A 163 8.43 10.52 10.32
N TYR A 164 7.54 10.38 11.30
CA TYR A 164 7.67 11.03 12.62
C TYR A 164 8.21 10.10 13.71
N SER A 165 8.43 8.81 13.42
CA SER A 165 8.87 7.85 14.42
C SER A 165 10.40 7.76 14.46
N GLY A 166 10.95 7.89 15.66
CA GLY A 166 12.39 7.90 15.85
C GLY A 166 13.06 9.11 15.20
N SER A 167 14.37 9.01 14.94
CA SER A 167 15.17 10.14 14.45
C SER A 167 15.35 10.18 12.93
N TRP A 168 14.99 9.11 12.19
CA TRP A 168 15.30 9.05 10.76
C TRP A 168 14.59 10.15 9.98
N GLY A 169 13.28 10.32 10.14
CA GLY A 169 12.55 11.32 9.36
C GLY A 169 12.99 12.75 9.67
N ILE A 170 13.18 13.10 10.94
CA ILE A 170 13.65 14.45 11.30
C ILE A 170 15.08 14.70 10.81
N SER A 171 15.97 13.71 10.91
CA SER A 171 17.38 13.85 10.47
C SER A 171 17.56 13.86 8.96
N GLN A 172 16.70 13.17 8.20
CA GLN A 172 16.84 13.02 6.75
C GLN A 172 15.95 13.94 5.94
N LEU A 173 14.80 14.33 6.48
CA LEU A 173 13.81 15.18 5.79
C LEU A 173 13.77 16.58 6.41
N GLY A 174 13.94 16.71 7.73
CA GLY A 174 13.60 17.94 8.45
C GLY A 174 12.08 18.16 8.53
N GLU A 175 11.66 19.11 9.36
CA GLU A 175 10.24 19.30 9.71
C GLU A 175 9.35 19.59 8.49
N ASP A 176 9.80 20.48 7.60
CA ASP A 176 9.03 20.91 6.43
C ASP A 176 8.77 19.74 5.45
N LEU A 177 9.79 18.94 5.13
CA LEU A 177 9.62 17.80 4.23
C LEU A 177 8.87 16.64 4.91
N GLN A 178 9.02 16.42 6.22
CA GLN A 178 8.20 15.44 6.94
C GLN A 178 6.70 15.80 6.82
N LEU A 179 6.35 17.06 7.03
CA LEU A 179 4.97 17.54 6.90
C LEU A 179 4.47 17.38 5.46
N LYS A 180 5.24 17.81 4.46
CA LYS A 180 4.86 17.67 3.04
C LYS A 180 4.64 16.22 2.65
N VAL A 181 5.52 15.31 3.08
CA VAL A 181 5.34 13.87 2.86
C VAL A 181 4.06 13.38 3.52
N ALA A 182 3.86 13.69 4.81
CA ALA A 182 2.67 13.25 5.54
C ALA A 182 1.36 13.76 4.91
N CYS A 183 1.29 15.04 4.56
CA CYS A 183 0.12 15.65 3.91
C CYS A 183 -0.13 15.05 2.52
N SER A 184 0.92 14.83 1.72
CA SER A 184 0.78 14.22 0.39
C SER A 184 0.24 12.79 0.48
N VAL A 185 0.77 11.99 1.41
CA VAL A 185 0.30 10.62 1.67
C VAL A 185 -1.14 10.64 2.16
N ALA A 186 -1.48 11.49 3.12
CA ALA A 186 -2.85 11.64 3.61
C ALA A 186 -3.83 11.98 2.48
N ALA A 187 -3.50 12.98 1.65
CA ALA A 187 -4.32 13.38 0.52
C ALA A 187 -4.52 12.23 -0.48
N ALA A 188 -3.44 11.54 -0.88
CA ALA A 188 -3.53 10.42 -1.81
C ALA A 188 -4.42 9.29 -1.28
N TYR A 189 -4.23 8.91 -0.02
CA TYR A 189 -4.97 7.83 0.61
C TYR A 189 -6.44 8.18 0.81
N SER A 190 -6.75 9.42 1.20
CA SER A 190 -8.12 9.91 1.30
C SER A 190 -8.83 9.93 -0.06
N LEU A 191 -8.16 10.39 -1.13
CA LEU A 191 -8.72 10.38 -2.49
C LEU A 191 -9.02 8.96 -2.97
N LEU A 192 -8.08 8.04 -2.81
CA LEU A 192 -8.27 6.66 -3.23
C LEU A 192 -9.34 5.96 -2.37
N PHE A 193 -9.38 6.23 -1.07
CA PHE A 193 -10.43 5.72 -0.18
C PHE A 193 -11.82 6.24 -0.56
N LEU A 194 -11.96 7.54 -0.82
CA LEU A 194 -13.20 8.12 -1.32
C LEU A 194 -13.65 7.43 -2.61
N LYS A 195 -12.71 7.16 -3.52
CA LYS A 195 -13.00 6.42 -4.75
C LYS A 195 -13.50 5.00 -4.48
N ILE A 196 -12.92 4.28 -3.51
CA ILE A 196 -13.39 2.95 -3.08
C ILE A 196 -14.85 3.02 -2.61
N VAL A 197 -15.18 4.00 -1.77
CA VAL A 197 -16.52 4.20 -1.19
C VAL A 197 -17.52 4.51 -2.30
N VAL A 198 -17.26 5.53 -3.11
CA VAL A 198 -18.16 5.94 -4.22
C VAL A 198 -18.37 4.81 -5.22
N SER A 199 -17.31 4.06 -5.56
CA SER A 199 -17.40 2.92 -6.49
C SER A 199 -18.08 1.69 -5.89
N SER A 200 -18.39 1.69 -4.59
CA SER A 200 -19.16 0.61 -3.94
C SER A 200 -20.64 0.94 -3.84
N SER A 201 -21.00 2.23 -3.89
CA SER A 201 -22.38 2.73 -3.88
C SER A 201 -23.03 2.82 -5.27
N ALA A 202 -22.24 2.79 -6.35
CA ALA A 202 -22.80 2.78 -7.71
C ALA A 202 -23.50 1.44 -8.01
N SER A 203 -24.82 1.46 -8.19
CA SER A 203 -25.63 0.31 -8.64
C SER A 203 -25.09 -0.26 -9.96
N PRO A 204 -25.21 -1.59 -10.19
CA PRO A 204 -24.93 -2.15 -11.51
C PRO A 204 -25.86 -1.48 -12.52
N ALA A 205 -25.31 -0.92 -13.60
CA ALA A 205 -26.12 -0.52 -14.74
C ALA A 205 -27.04 -1.68 -15.13
N GLU A 206 -28.33 -1.39 -15.35
CA GLU A 206 -29.31 -2.36 -15.82
C GLU A 206 -28.73 -3.16 -16.98
N LYS A 207 -28.88 -4.49 -16.89
CA LYS A 207 -28.67 -5.34 -18.05
C LYS A 207 -29.78 -4.97 -19.04
N SER A 208 -29.42 -4.36 -20.16
CA SER A 208 -30.30 -4.37 -21.33
C SER A 208 -30.39 -5.82 -21.80
N ASP A 209 -31.59 -6.39 -21.68
CA ASP A 209 -31.97 -7.68 -22.26
C ASP A 209 -31.79 -7.71 -23.79
#